data_AF-A0A2V5ZD20-F1
#
_entry.id   AF-A0A2V5ZD20-F1
#
_cell.length_a   1.000
_cell.length_b   1.000
_cell.length_c   1.000
_cell.angle_alpha   90.00
_cell.angle_beta   90.00
_cell.angle_gamma   90.00
#
_symmetry.space_group_name_H-M   'P 1'
#
loop_
_entity.id
_entity.type
_entity.pdbx_description
1 polymer ?
#
loop_
_entity_poly.entity_id
_entity_poly.type
_entity_poly.pdbx_seq_one_letter_code
_entity_poly.pdbx_strand_id
1 'polypeptide(L)'
;MSSQGKEPKTEPPSQSKEPKNEPPDLPAIKEAVAFLSPGEISDFSPSGTDGFVAILEKREPFADSEAGEKKAAFEKRLLDNKERIVFYEWLRDRQQAAGLQFSKG
;
A
#
# COMPACT_ATOMS: atom_id res chain seq x y z
N MET A 1 -30.07 43.21 39.00
CA MET A 1 -29.84 43.52 37.56
C MET A 1 -28.63 42.71 37.15
N SER A 2 -28.78 41.48 36.66
CA SER A 2 -29.23 41.03 35.32
C SER A 2 -28.03 40.61 34.47
N SER A 3 -28.08 39.33 34.08
CA SER A 3 -27.61 38.77 32.82
C SER A 3 -26.11 38.64 32.57
N GLN A 4 -25.62 37.40 32.74
CA GLN A 4 -24.71 36.84 31.75
C GLN A 4 -25.05 35.36 31.54
N GLY A 5 -25.58 35.07 30.36
CA GLY A 5 -25.86 33.71 29.92
C GLY A 5 -24.58 32.92 29.68
N LYS A 6 -24.67 31.60 29.89
CA LYS A 6 -23.86 30.62 29.18
C LYS A 6 -24.75 29.41 28.90
N GLU A 7 -24.92 29.17 27.61
CA GLU A 7 -25.48 27.97 27.00
C GLU A 7 -24.79 26.71 27.57
N PRO A 8 -25.49 25.57 27.72
CA PRO A 8 -24.82 24.31 27.96
C PRO A 8 -24.07 23.92 26.68
N LYS A 9 -22.75 23.83 26.81
CA LYS A 9 -21.83 23.29 25.82
C LYS A 9 -22.23 21.84 25.53
N THR A 10 -22.95 21.62 24.45
CA THR A 10 -23.10 20.29 23.83
C THR A 10 -21.76 19.90 23.22
N GLU A 11 -20.93 19.23 24.01
CA GLU A 11 -19.84 18.42 23.45
C GLU A 11 -20.47 17.26 22.64
N PRO A 12 -20.13 17.11 21.34
CA PRO A 12 -20.60 15.97 20.56
C PRO A 12 -20.01 14.67 21.15
N PRO A 13 -20.75 13.56 21.11
CA PRO A 13 -20.28 12.30 21.64
C PRO A 13 -18.97 11.94 20.95
N SER A 14 -17.95 11.75 21.78
CA SER A 14 -16.62 11.27 21.41
C SER A 14 -16.75 10.19 20.35
N GLN A 15 -16.23 10.47 19.15
CA GLN A 15 -16.01 9.44 18.14
C GLN A 15 -15.01 8.46 18.75
N SER A 16 -15.54 7.43 19.41
CA SER A 16 -14.83 6.17 19.65
C SER A 16 -14.49 5.59 18.29
N LYS A 17 -13.38 6.05 17.70
CA LYS A 17 -12.68 5.29 16.69
C LYS A 17 -12.21 4.03 17.41
N GLU A 18 -12.92 2.93 17.18
CA GLU A 18 -12.40 1.61 17.49
C GLU A 18 -10.96 1.53 16.96
N PRO A 19 -9.99 1.11 17.78
CA PRO A 19 -8.64 0.92 17.28
C PRO A 19 -8.73 -0.09 16.13
N LYS A 20 -8.19 0.29 14.97
CA LYS A 20 -7.94 -0.67 13.89
C LYS A 20 -6.95 -1.68 14.42
N ASN A 21 -7.48 -2.79 14.94
CA ASN A 21 -6.73 -3.94 15.42
C ASN A 21 -6.30 -4.75 14.18
N GLU A 22 -5.60 -4.08 13.26
CA GLU A 22 -4.94 -4.76 12.16
C GLU A 22 -3.73 -5.48 12.77
N PRO A 23 -3.65 -6.83 12.68
CA PRO A 23 -2.50 -7.52 13.23
C PRO A 23 -1.23 -6.96 12.59
N PRO A 24 -0.16 -6.72 13.37
CA PRO A 24 1.09 -6.17 12.85
C PRO A 24 1.67 -6.99 11.68
N ASP A 25 1.24 -8.24 11.55
CA ASP A 25 1.74 -9.22 10.59
C ASP A 25 0.85 -9.42 9.37
N LEU A 26 -0.14 -8.54 9.15
CA LEU A 26 -1.01 -8.63 7.97
C LEU A 26 -0.28 -8.80 6.63
N PRO A 27 0.86 -8.13 6.36
CA PRO A 27 1.63 -8.38 5.15
C PRO A 27 2.12 -9.83 5.06
N ALA A 28 2.71 -10.36 6.14
CA ALA A 28 3.22 -11.71 6.20
C ALA A 28 2.09 -12.76 6.08
N ILE A 29 0.94 -12.49 6.70
CA ILE A 29 -0.25 -13.36 6.60
C ILE A 29 -0.74 -13.40 5.15
N LYS A 30 -0.82 -12.25 4.47
CA LYS A 30 -1.22 -12.18 3.06
C LYS A 30 -0.30 -12.99 2.15
N GLU A 31 0.99 -12.95 2.39
CA GLU A 31 1.97 -13.74 1.66
C GLU A 31 1.81 -15.24 1.92
N ALA A 32 1.69 -15.63 3.19
CA ALA A 32 1.55 -17.04 3.59
C ALA A 32 0.30 -17.71 3.01
N VAL A 33 -0.80 -16.96 2.87
CA VAL A 33 -2.07 -17.48 2.30
C VAL A 33 -2.22 -17.23 0.80
N ALA A 34 -1.28 -16.52 0.15
CA ALA A 34 -1.43 -16.05 -1.23
C ALA A 34 -1.72 -17.18 -2.21
N PHE A 35 -1.08 -18.33 -2.01
CA PHE A 35 -1.13 -19.48 -2.92
C PHE A 35 -1.92 -20.68 -2.39
N LEU A 36 -2.49 -20.58 -1.19
CA LEU A 36 -3.26 -21.67 -0.60
C LEU A 36 -4.60 -21.90 -1.29
N SER A 37 -5.04 -23.14 -1.38
CA SER A 37 -6.41 -23.48 -1.72
C SER A 37 -7.32 -23.29 -0.50
N PRO A 38 -8.63 -23.05 -0.67
CA PRO A 38 -9.56 -23.07 0.45
C PRO A 38 -9.49 -24.42 1.21
N GLY A 39 -9.36 -24.35 2.54
CA GLY A 39 -9.12 -25.48 3.44
C GLY A 39 -7.65 -25.87 3.60
N GLU A 40 -6.73 -25.30 2.82
CA GLU A 40 -5.30 -25.60 2.90
C GLU A 40 -4.62 -24.81 4.03
N ILE A 41 -3.58 -25.42 4.60
CA ILE A 41 -2.84 -24.94 5.76
C ILE A 41 -1.46 -24.47 5.27
N SER A 42 -1.02 -23.29 5.71
CA SER A 42 0.31 -22.77 5.41
C SER A 42 1.40 -23.53 6.17
N ASP A 43 2.64 -23.43 5.68
CA ASP A 43 3.80 -23.67 6.54
C ASP A 43 3.86 -22.63 7.67
N PHE A 44 4.65 -22.92 8.70
CA PHE A 44 4.90 -21.97 9.79
C PHE A 44 5.66 -20.75 9.26
N SER A 45 5.09 -19.56 9.48
CA SER A 45 5.70 -18.27 9.13
C SER A 45 6.19 -17.57 10.40
N PRO A 46 7.50 -17.26 10.50
CA PRO A 46 8.05 -16.57 11.67
C PRO A 46 7.56 -15.11 11.73
N SER A 47 7.20 -14.65 12.91
CA SER A 47 6.83 -13.27 13.18
C SER A 47 7.32 -12.78 14.54
N GLY A 48 8.30 -11.87 14.52
CA GLY A 48 8.86 -11.30 15.75
C GLY A 48 9.49 -12.37 16.63
N THR A 49 8.97 -12.52 17.86
CA THR A 49 9.40 -13.54 18.83
C THR A 49 8.69 -14.88 18.67
N ASP A 50 7.62 -14.92 17.87
CA ASP A 50 6.74 -16.06 17.70
C ASP A 50 6.54 -16.32 16.19
N GLY A 51 5.44 -16.94 15.81
CA GLY A 51 5.03 -17.09 14.41
C GLY A 51 3.64 -17.69 14.30
N PHE A 52 3.19 -17.89 13.08
CA PHE A 52 1.83 -18.33 12.82
C PHE A 52 1.77 -19.42 11.76
N VAL A 53 0.68 -20.19 11.82
CA VAL A 53 0.20 -21.05 10.74
C VAL A 53 -1.18 -20.52 10.36
N ALA A 54 -1.43 -20.37 9.07
CA ALA A 54 -2.69 -19.86 8.56
C ALA A 54 -3.47 -20.98 7.88
N ILE A 55 -4.80 -20.92 7.98
CA ILE A 55 -5.71 -21.77 7.23
C ILE A 55 -6.56 -20.85 6.37
N LEU A 56 -6.60 -21.09 5.06
CA LEU A 56 -7.43 -20.28 4.17
C LEU A 56 -8.85 -20.84 4.12
N GLU A 57 -9.82 -20.24 4.81
CA GLU A 57 -11.19 -20.77 4.81
C GLU A 57 -11.90 -20.63 3.45
N LYS A 58 -11.82 -19.43 2.85
CA LYS A 58 -12.50 -19.10 1.60
C LYS A 58 -11.76 -17.98 0.88
N ARG A 59 -11.82 -17.99 -0.46
CA ARG A 59 -11.43 -16.85 -1.31
C ARG A 59 -12.65 -16.06 -1.71
N GLU A 60 -12.62 -14.76 -1.51
CA GLU A 60 -13.55 -13.88 -2.21
C GLU A 60 -13.22 -13.95 -3.71
N PRO A 61 -14.21 -14.23 -4.59
CA PRO A 61 -13.97 -14.21 -6.01
C PRO A 61 -13.53 -12.81 -6.42
N PHE A 62 -12.44 -12.72 -7.18
CA PHE A 62 -12.02 -11.45 -7.77
C PHE A 62 -13.13 -10.98 -8.71
N ALA A 63 -13.87 -9.94 -8.31
CA ALA A 63 -14.78 -9.24 -9.20
C ALA A 63 -13.94 -8.39 -10.15
N ASP A 64 -13.63 -8.95 -11.31
CA ASP A 64 -12.72 -8.36 -12.30
C ASP A 64 -13.35 -7.22 -13.13
N SER A 65 -14.29 -6.46 -12.57
CA SER A 65 -14.94 -5.35 -13.27
C SER A 65 -13.93 -4.27 -13.72
N GLU A 66 -12.80 -4.16 -13.03
CA GLU A 66 -11.73 -3.20 -13.29
C GLU A 66 -10.46 -3.83 -13.89
N ALA A 67 -10.47 -5.11 -14.27
CA ALA A 67 -9.26 -5.79 -14.76
C ALA A 67 -8.64 -5.09 -15.97
N GLY A 68 -9.49 -4.65 -16.91
CA GLY A 68 -9.08 -3.87 -18.08
C GLY A 68 -8.45 -2.53 -17.72
N GLU A 69 -9.03 -1.81 -16.77
CA GLU A 69 -8.51 -0.51 -16.31
C GLU A 69 -7.17 -0.66 -15.57
N LYS A 70 -7.05 -1.67 -14.69
CA LYS A 70 -5.80 -1.97 -13.96
C LYS A 70 -4.69 -2.37 -14.92
N LYS A 71 -5.00 -3.14 -15.97
CA LYS A 71 -4.05 -3.49 -17.02
C LYS A 71 -3.60 -2.26 -17.80
N ALA A 72 -4.52 -1.41 -18.23
CA ALA A 72 -4.19 -0.18 -18.95
C ALA A 72 -3.32 0.77 -18.10
N ALA A 73 -3.63 0.91 -16.80
CA ALA A 73 -2.82 1.70 -15.88
C ALA A 73 -1.41 1.12 -15.69
N PHE A 74 -1.27 -0.20 -15.65
CA PHE A 74 0.03 -0.86 -15.58
C PHE A 74 0.85 -0.63 -16.85
N GLU A 75 0.26 -0.83 -18.04
CA GLU A 75 0.92 -0.62 -19.33
C GLU A 75 1.38 0.84 -19.50
N LYS A 76 0.55 1.80 -19.08
CA LYS A 76 0.94 3.22 -19.05
C LYS A 76 2.16 3.45 -18.17
N ARG A 77 2.13 2.97 -16.91
CA ARG A 77 3.28 3.12 -15.99
C ARG A 77 4.54 2.47 -16.55
N LEU A 78 4.41 1.33 -17.22
CA LEU A 78 5.53 0.66 -17.85
C LEU A 78 6.13 1.50 -18.99
N LEU A 79 5.28 2.08 -19.84
CA LEU A 79 5.71 2.96 -20.92
C LEU A 79 6.40 4.22 -20.36
N ASP A 80 5.74 4.92 -19.43
CA ASP A 80 6.27 6.13 -18.79
C ASP A 80 7.66 5.88 -18.17
N ASN A 81 7.84 4.72 -17.51
CA ASN A 81 9.12 4.33 -16.93
C ASN A 81 10.21 4.12 -17.99
N LYS A 82 9.89 3.48 -19.12
CA LYS A 82 10.84 3.27 -20.22
C LYS A 82 11.26 4.58 -20.87
N GLU A 83 10.30 5.44 -21.17
CA GLU A 83 10.57 6.77 -21.75
C GLU A 83 11.45 7.60 -20.82
N ARG A 84 11.18 7.56 -19.51
CA ARG A 84 11.99 8.25 -18.51
C ARG A 84 13.44 7.75 -18.49
N ILE A 85 13.66 6.44 -18.58
CA ILE A 85 15.01 5.86 -18.65
C ILE A 85 15.75 6.37 -19.89
N VAL A 86 15.13 6.23 -21.07
CA VAL A 86 15.73 6.67 -22.34
C VAL A 86 16.04 8.17 -22.32
N PHE A 87 15.15 8.98 -21.76
CA PHE A 87 15.36 10.42 -21.61
C PHE A 87 16.58 10.73 -20.72
N TYR A 88 16.70 10.07 -19.57
CA TYR A 88 17.83 10.30 -18.67
C TYR A 88 19.16 9.82 -19.25
N GLU A 89 19.16 8.71 -20.01
CA GLU A 89 20.32 8.24 -20.74
C GLU A 89 20.76 9.28 -21.78
N TRP A 90 19.85 9.71 -22.65
CA TRP A 90 20.13 10.76 -23.62
C TRP A 90 20.60 12.06 -22.96
N LEU A 91 19.95 12.50 -21.89
CA LEU A 91 20.31 13.73 -21.18
C LEU A 91 21.72 13.64 -20.60
N ARG A 92 22.07 12.49 -20.01
CA ARG A 92 23.41 12.24 -19.47
C ARG A 92 24.47 12.32 -20.56
N ASP A 93 24.23 11.71 -21.71
CA ASP A 93 25.14 11.76 -22.85
C ASP A 93 25.35 13.19 -23.36
N ARG A 94 24.27 13.99 -23.44
CA ARG A 94 24.35 15.40 -23.84
C ARG A 94 25.12 16.25 -22.83
N GLN A 95 24.92 16.01 -21.55
CA GLN A 95 25.64 16.71 -20.48
C GLN A 95 27.14 16.39 -20.51
N GLN A 96 27.50 15.11 -20.73
CA GLN A 96 28.90 14.71 -20.90
C GLN A 96 29.54 15.36 -22.13
N ALA A 97 28.84 15.38 -23.27
CA ALA A 97 29.32 16.05 -24.47
C ALA A 97 29.51 17.57 -24.28
N ALA A 98 28.72 18.18 -23.39
CA ALA A 98 28.85 19.58 -23.01
C ALA A 98 29.93 19.84 -21.94
N GLY A 99 30.66 18.80 -21.50
CA GLY A 99 31.71 18.92 -20.48
C GLY A 99 31.19 19.11 -19.05
N LEU A 100 29.90 18.88 -18.80
CA LEU A 100 29.32 18.98 -17.47
C LEU A 100 29.68 17.72 -16.66
N GLN A 101 30.41 17.90 -15.55
CA GLN A 101 30.79 16.83 -14.62
C GLN A 101 29.74 16.71 -13.51
N PHE A 102 29.23 15.51 -13.28
CA PHE A 102 28.32 15.24 -12.16
C PHE A 102 29.13 15.17 -10.86
N SER A 103 29.15 16.25 -10.08
CA SER A 103 29.57 16.16 -8.69
C SER A 103 28.46 15.44 -7.91
N LYS A 104 28.77 14.27 -7.35
CA LYS A 104 27.88 13.59 -6.41
C LYS A 104 27.81 14.47 -5.15
N GLY A 105 26.68 15.10 -4.90
CA GLY A 105 26.38 15.81 -3.65
C GLY A 105 25.99 14.85 -2.55
#